data_AF-A0A0C9PMH2-F1
#
_entry.id   AF-A0A0C9PMH2-F1
#
_cell.length_a   1.000
_cell.length_b   1.000
_cell.length_c   1.000
_cell.angle_alpha   90.00
_cell.angle_beta   90.00
_cell.angle_gamma   90.00
#
_symmetry.space_group_name_H-M   'P 1'
#
loop_
_entity.id
_entity.type
_entity.pdbx_description
1 polymer ?
#
loop_
_entity_poly.entity_id
_entity_poly.type
_entity_poly.pdbx_seq_one_letter_code
_entity_poly.pdbx_strand_id
1 'polypeptide(L)'
;YFIRQLRCAGRVVEPLSDFHKDEVRDIGRDLGLPVDLVERQPFPGPGLAIRILCAEEPYIEKDYSETQVIAKVIVDFHNKLLKNHALINRVIGSTTEAEQKELKRISSIDKVQATVLPLRSVGVQGDKRTYSYVVGLSSSSEPNWNDLIFLAKLIPRILHNVNRVCYVFGGPVQYQITDITHTTLNKYVLEQLREADAIGNEIIIQAGLHRVISQMPIVLIPVHFDRDPTNRTPSCCRSIVLRPFLTNDFMTGVPVIPGSLQLPTQVLHNIVHEISKLDGISRVLYDLTSKPPGTTEWE
;
A
#
# COMPACT_ATOMS: atom_id res chain seq x y z
N TYR A 1 5.51 35.02 6.37
CA TYR A 1 6.12 36.03 7.28
C TYR A 1 5.19 36.37 8.45
N PHE A 2 3.88 36.58 8.20
CA PHE A 2 2.86 36.89 9.20
C PHE A 2 2.74 35.90 10.37
N ILE A 3 2.63 34.58 10.12
CA ILE A 3 2.51 33.59 11.23
C ILE A 3 3.77 33.57 12.12
N ARG A 4 4.96 33.77 11.55
CA ARG A 4 6.20 33.90 12.33
C ARG A 4 6.15 35.13 13.24
N GLN A 5 5.67 36.27 12.75
CA GLN A 5 5.50 37.48 13.54
C GLN A 5 4.46 37.29 14.66
N LEU A 6 3.31 36.68 14.37
CA LEU A 6 2.29 36.37 15.37
C LEU A 6 2.82 35.44 16.46
N ARG A 7 3.59 34.41 16.09
CA ARG A 7 4.23 33.50 17.05
C ARG A 7 5.27 34.21 17.92
N CYS A 8 6.13 35.04 17.32
CA CYS A 8 7.10 35.85 18.07
C CYS A 8 6.43 36.86 19.02
N ALA A 9 5.25 37.36 18.66
CA ALA A 9 4.46 38.27 19.48
C ALA A 9 3.57 37.55 20.51
N GLY A 10 3.69 36.22 20.67
CA GLY A 10 2.87 35.45 21.62
C GLY A 10 1.37 35.44 21.30
N ARG A 11 0.99 35.68 20.03
CA ARG A 11 -0.41 35.79 19.57
C ARG A 11 -0.98 34.50 18.98
N VAL A 12 -0.28 33.37 19.15
CA VAL A 12 -0.78 32.05 18.74
C VAL A 12 -1.33 31.38 19.99
N VAL A 13 -2.61 31.01 19.95
CA VAL A 13 -3.29 30.28 21.02
C VAL A 13 -3.66 28.91 20.48
N GLU A 14 -3.43 27.87 21.28
CA GLU A 14 -3.76 26.48 20.97
C GLU A 14 -4.79 25.99 22.00
N PRO A 15 -6.10 26.28 21.81
CA PRO A 15 -7.12 26.07 22.85
C PRO A 15 -7.30 24.61 23.29
N LEU A 16 -6.79 23.68 22.48
CA LEU A 16 -6.89 22.24 22.69
C LEU A 16 -5.59 21.63 23.23
N SER A 17 -4.58 22.44 23.60
CA SER A 17 -3.26 21.96 24.04
C SER A 17 -3.31 21.05 25.27
N ASP A 18 -4.31 21.27 26.12
CA ASP A 18 -4.44 20.60 27.42
C ASP A 18 -5.35 19.37 27.36
N PHE A 19 -5.81 18.96 26.17
CA PHE A 19 -6.74 17.85 25.97
C PHE A 19 -6.12 16.72 25.14
N HIS A 20 -6.48 15.49 25.50
CA HIS A 20 -6.21 14.29 24.72
C HIS A 20 -7.20 14.14 23.57
N LYS A 21 -6.87 13.26 22.61
CA LYS A 21 -7.60 13.14 21.34
C LYS A 21 -9.05 12.66 21.51
N ASP A 22 -9.29 11.78 22.47
CA ASP A 22 -10.61 11.33 22.90
C ASP A 22 -11.41 12.47 23.54
N GLU A 23 -10.80 13.24 24.44
CA GLU A 23 -11.44 14.40 25.08
C GLU A 23 -11.83 15.48 24.05
N VAL A 24 -11.00 15.72 23.03
CA VAL A 24 -11.32 16.65 21.92
C VAL A 24 -12.59 16.19 21.17
N ARG A 25 -12.83 14.88 21.04
CA ARG A 25 -14.05 14.37 20.40
C ARG A 25 -15.27 14.59 21.29
N ASP A 26 -15.12 14.35 22.60
CA ASP A 26 -16.20 14.58 23.58
C ASP A 26 -16.61 16.06 23.60
N ILE A 27 -15.63 16.97 23.66
CA ILE A 27 -15.85 18.42 23.53
C ILE A 27 -16.60 18.75 22.24
N GLY A 28 -16.20 18.14 21.11
CA GLY A 28 -16.89 18.34 19.84
C GLY A 28 -18.37 17.94 19.89
N ARG A 29 -18.71 16.83 20.56
CA ARG A 29 -20.11 16.40 20.75
C ARG A 29 -20.87 17.35 21.68
N ASP A 30 -20.26 17.79 22.77
CA ASP A 30 -20.86 18.74 23.72
C ASP A 30 -21.15 20.10 23.06
N LEU A 31 -20.31 20.51 22.09
CA LEU A 31 -20.53 21.71 21.27
C LEU A 31 -21.59 21.52 20.17
N GLY A 32 -22.20 20.33 20.06
CA GLY A 32 -23.24 20.03 19.07
C GLY A 32 -22.71 19.77 17.65
N LEU A 33 -21.42 19.45 17.49
CA LEU A 33 -20.88 19.08 16.17
C LEU A 33 -21.43 17.72 15.72
N PRO A 34 -21.67 17.51 14.41
CA PRO A 34 -22.11 16.22 13.88
C PRO A 34 -21.15 15.09 14.24
N VAL A 35 -21.70 13.93 14.61
CA VAL A 35 -20.91 12.74 14.99
C VAL A 35 -19.95 12.33 13.88
N ASP A 36 -20.40 12.37 12.62
CA ASP A 36 -19.57 11.98 11.47
C ASP A 36 -18.38 12.93 11.24
N LEU A 37 -18.47 14.18 11.73
CA LEU A 37 -17.39 15.15 11.64
C LEU A 37 -16.34 14.90 12.73
N VAL A 38 -16.76 14.65 13.97
CA VAL A 38 -15.86 14.43 15.11
C VAL A 38 -15.17 13.06 15.06
N GLU A 39 -15.83 12.06 14.46
CA GLU A 39 -15.29 10.70 14.29
C GLU A 39 -14.46 10.53 13.00
N ARG A 40 -14.28 11.59 12.21
CA ARG A 40 -13.55 11.50 10.95
C ARG A 40 -12.12 11.02 11.16
N GLN A 41 -11.67 10.12 10.28
CA GLN A 41 -10.28 9.69 10.23
C GLN A 41 -9.34 10.88 9.98
N PRO A 42 -8.09 10.83 10.49
CA PRO A 42 -7.13 11.87 10.20
C PRO A 42 -6.87 11.97 8.69
N PHE A 43 -6.84 13.20 8.20
CA PHE A 43 -6.53 13.52 6.81
C PHE A 43 -5.28 14.40 6.77
N PRO A 44 -4.26 14.07 5.97
CA PRO A 44 -3.00 14.79 5.97
C PRO A 44 -3.18 16.22 5.45
N GLY A 45 -2.39 17.17 5.96
CA GLY A 45 -2.42 18.57 5.51
C GLY A 45 -2.25 18.75 3.98
N PRO A 46 -1.28 18.08 3.34
CA PRO A 46 -1.14 18.06 1.88
C PRO A 46 -2.26 17.32 1.14
N GLY A 47 -3.14 16.62 1.86
CA GLY A 47 -4.28 15.89 1.32
C GLY A 47 -3.92 14.84 0.28
N LEU A 48 -4.67 14.81 -0.82
CA LEU A 48 -4.48 13.82 -1.89
C LEU A 48 -3.16 13.98 -2.64
N ALA A 49 -2.43 15.10 -2.48
CA ALA A 49 -1.16 15.32 -3.16
C ALA A 49 -0.10 14.27 -2.81
N ILE A 50 -0.15 13.70 -1.59
CA ILE A 50 0.76 12.62 -1.13
C ILE A 50 0.13 11.23 -1.25
N ARG A 51 -0.98 11.14 -2.00
CA ARG A 51 -1.67 9.90 -2.34
C ARG A 51 -1.71 9.68 -3.85
N ILE A 52 -0.99 10.50 -4.62
CA ILE A 52 -0.82 10.35 -6.06
C ILE A 52 0.67 10.22 -6.32
N LEU A 53 1.12 9.00 -6.61
CA LEU A 53 2.50 8.80 -7.02
C LEU A 53 2.71 9.42 -8.41
N CYS A 54 3.31 10.61 -8.42
CA CYS A 54 3.66 11.30 -9.65
C CYS A 54 4.95 10.72 -10.22
N ALA A 55 4.97 10.48 -11.53
CA ALA A 55 6.12 9.94 -12.24
C ALA A 55 6.10 10.38 -13.71
N GLU A 56 7.26 10.75 -14.22
CA GLU A 56 7.47 11.01 -15.65
C GLU A 56 8.18 9.83 -16.33
N GLU A 57 9.10 9.18 -15.61
CA GLU A 57 9.89 8.04 -16.07
C GLU A 57 9.76 6.86 -15.07
N PRO A 58 9.92 5.61 -15.55
CA PRO A 58 9.94 4.45 -14.67
C PRO A 58 11.16 4.48 -13.75
N TYR A 59 10.97 4.14 -12.47
CA TYR A 59 12.06 3.99 -11.52
C TYR A 59 12.69 2.61 -11.67
N ILE A 60 13.83 2.54 -12.37
CA ILE A 60 14.58 1.30 -12.63
C ILE A 60 16.07 1.58 -12.41
N GLU A 61 16.62 1.08 -11.30
CA GLU A 61 18.04 1.16 -11.00
C GLU A 61 18.77 -0.15 -11.38
N LYS A 62 20.10 -0.16 -11.21
CA LYS A 62 20.96 -1.30 -11.57
C LYS A 62 20.57 -2.61 -10.85
N ASP A 63 19.94 -2.51 -9.69
CA ASP A 63 19.51 -3.62 -8.84
C ASP A 63 18.10 -4.14 -9.17
N TYR A 64 17.36 -3.49 -10.07
CA TYR A 64 15.96 -3.82 -10.38
C TYR A 64 15.79 -5.27 -10.83
N SER A 65 16.60 -5.69 -11.82
CA SER A 65 16.53 -7.05 -12.37
C SER A 65 16.90 -8.11 -11.34
N GLU A 66 17.91 -7.86 -10.51
CA GLU A 66 18.31 -8.79 -9.44
C GLU A 66 17.18 -8.91 -8.40
N THR A 67 16.59 -7.79 -8.01
CA THR A 67 15.49 -7.70 -7.04
C THR A 67 14.26 -8.44 -7.54
N GLN A 68 13.94 -8.28 -8.82
CA GLN A 68 12.84 -8.99 -9.50
C GLN A 68 13.07 -10.51 -9.48
N VAL A 69 14.30 -10.98 -9.71
CA VAL A 69 14.60 -12.42 -9.67
C VAL A 69 14.52 -12.95 -8.25
N ILE A 70 15.10 -12.26 -7.26
CA ILE A 70 15.07 -12.70 -5.86
C ILE A 70 13.63 -12.72 -5.34
N ALA A 71 12.81 -11.70 -5.63
CA ALA A 71 11.40 -11.70 -5.25
C ALA A 71 10.65 -12.91 -5.81
N LYS A 72 10.90 -13.28 -7.08
CA LYS A 72 10.37 -14.52 -7.68
C LYS A 72 10.88 -15.77 -6.98
N VAL A 73 12.16 -15.80 -6.57
CA VAL A 73 12.74 -16.93 -5.84
C VAL A 73 12.11 -17.09 -4.45
N ILE A 74 11.79 -15.99 -3.77
CA ILE A 74 11.12 -16.03 -2.46
C ILE A 74 9.73 -16.66 -2.59
N VAL A 75 8.90 -16.22 -3.55
CA VAL A 75 7.52 -16.73 -3.68
C VAL A 75 7.43 -18.13 -4.31
N ASP A 76 8.43 -18.52 -5.11
CA ASP A 76 8.53 -19.85 -5.76
C ASP A 76 9.59 -20.75 -5.08
N PHE A 77 9.80 -20.55 -3.77
CA PHE A 77 10.95 -21.10 -3.05
C PHE A 77 11.10 -22.63 -3.17
N HIS A 78 10.03 -23.40 -3.03
CA HIS A 78 10.05 -24.86 -3.11
C HIS A 78 10.59 -25.34 -4.47
N ASN A 79 10.03 -24.83 -5.57
CA ASN A 79 10.45 -25.22 -6.91
C ASN A 79 11.88 -24.76 -7.22
N LYS A 80 12.26 -23.55 -6.77
CA LYS A 80 13.62 -23.02 -6.96
C LYS A 80 14.67 -23.77 -6.16
N LEU A 81 14.31 -24.27 -4.99
CA LEU A 81 15.17 -25.12 -4.18
C LEU A 81 15.41 -26.47 -4.86
N LEU A 82 14.36 -27.14 -5.36
CA LEU A 82 14.48 -28.40 -6.09
C LEU A 82 15.34 -28.28 -7.35
N LYS A 83 15.26 -27.13 -8.04
CA LYS A 83 16.04 -26.83 -9.24
C LYS A 83 17.42 -26.24 -8.97
N ASN A 84 17.82 -26.11 -7.70
CA ASN A 84 19.10 -25.52 -7.29
C ASN A 84 19.39 -24.16 -7.95
N HIS A 85 18.43 -23.23 -7.89
CA HIS A 85 18.55 -21.93 -8.53
C HIS A 85 19.73 -21.10 -7.99
N ALA A 86 20.48 -20.41 -8.86
CA ALA A 86 21.72 -19.71 -8.50
C ALA A 86 21.59 -18.74 -7.31
N LEU A 87 20.46 -18.02 -7.21
CA LEU A 87 20.21 -17.04 -6.14
C LEU A 87 19.50 -17.60 -4.89
N ILE A 88 19.24 -18.91 -4.82
CA ILE A 88 18.53 -19.52 -3.68
C ILE A 88 19.30 -19.34 -2.37
N ASN A 89 20.63 -19.39 -2.43
CA ASN A 89 21.51 -19.26 -1.26
C ASN A 89 21.40 -17.90 -0.59
N ARG A 90 21.06 -16.84 -1.36
CA ARG A 90 20.81 -15.51 -0.79
C ARG A 90 19.55 -15.49 0.08
N VAL A 91 18.51 -16.22 -0.33
CA VAL A 91 17.27 -16.38 0.46
C VAL A 91 17.55 -17.24 1.70
N ILE A 92 18.24 -18.38 1.53
CA ILE A 92 18.60 -19.29 2.64
C ILE A 92 19.45 -18.56 3.68
N GLY A 93 20.49 -17.85 3.26
CA GLY A 93 21.39 -17.12 4.16
C GLY A 93 20.73 -15.98 4.93
N SER A 94 19.58 -15.50 4.46
CA SER A 94 18.79 -14.45 5.12
C SER A 94 17.53 -15.00 5.81
N THR A 95 17.33 -16.32 5.92
CA THR A 95 16.13 -16.91 6.53
C THR A 95 16.46 -17.97 7.57
N THR A 96 15.64 -18.04 8.61
CA THR A 96 15.69 -19.09 9.62
C THR A 96 15.11 -20.40 9.08
N GLU A 97 15.44 -21.54 9.69
CA GLU A 97 14.89 -22.84 9.29
C GLU A 97 13.35 -22.88 9.35
N ALA A 98 12.75 -22.21 10.34
CA ALA A 98 11.30 -22.11 10.48
C ALA A 98 10.68 -21.33 9.30
N GLU A 99 11.28 -20.19 8.93
CA GLU A 99 10.82 -19.40 7.76
C GLU A 99 11.01 -20.18 6.45
N GLN A 100 12.10 -20.94 6.31
CA GLN A 100 12.32 -21.78 5.13
C GLN A 100 11.28 -22.91 5.03
N LYS A 101 10.89 -23.50 6.15
CA LYS A 101 9.81 -24.50 6.20
C LYS A 101 8.49 -23.87 5.76
N GLU A 102 8.21 -22.66 6.22
CA GLU A 102 6.99 -21.94 5.84
C GLU A 102 6.99 -21.52 4.37
N LEU A 103 8.11 -21.00 3.86
CA LEU A 103 8.29 -20.72 2.43
C LEU A 103 8.05 -21.96 1.56
N LYS A 104 8.57 -23.13 1.98
CA LYS A 104 8.30 -24.40 1.29
C LYS A 104 6.81 -24.72 1.29
N ARG A 105 6.12 -24.56 2.42
CA ARG A 105 4.68 -24.81 2.53
C ARG A 105 3.89 -23.89 1.58
N ILE A 106 4.10 -22.58 1.68
CA ILE A 106 3.40 -21.56 0.89
C ILE A 106 3.59 -21.82 -0.60
N SER A 107 4.85 -21.92 -1.05
CA SER A 107 5.18 -22.10 -2.48
C SER A 107 4.82 -23.46 -3.07
N SER A 108 4.47 -24.46 -2.24
CA SER A 108 3.96 -25.76 -2.72
C SER A 108 2.45 -25.75 -2.96
N ILE A 109 1.72 -24.90 -2.24
CA ILE A 109 0.25 -24.85 -2.27
C ILE A 109 -0.20 -23.73 -3.20
N ASP A 110 0.25 -22.51 -2.92
CA ASP A 110 -0.20 -21.32 -3.61
C ASP A 110 0.76 -20.91 -4.72
N LYS A 111 0.20 -20.75 -5.93
CA LYS A 111 0.94 -20.21 -7.07
C LYS A 111 0.92 -18.68 -7.02
N VAL A 112 1.71 -18.13 -6.09
CA VAL A 112 1.95 -16.68 -5.99
C VAL A 112 3.03 -16.26 -6.98
N GLN A 113 2.83 -15.13 -7.65
CA GLN A 113 3.81 -14.48 -8.50
C GLN A 113 4.19 -13.13 -7.92
N ALA A 114 5.47 -12.79 -8.01
CA ALA A 114 6.02 -11.51 -7.56
C ALA A 114 6.49 -10.67 -8.75
N THR A 115 6.07 -9.41 -8.76
CA THR A 115 6.44 -8.41 -9.77
C THR A 115 6.91 -7.15 -9.04
N VAL A 116 8.15 -6.73 -9.29
CA VAL A 116 8.65 -5.44 -8.82
C VAL A 116 8.01 -4.36 -9.70
N LEU A 117 7.44 -3.33 -9.08
CA LEU A 117 6.84 -2.22 -9.79
C LEU A 117 7.91 -1.15 -10.06
N PRO A 118 7.97 -0.55 -11.26
CA PRO A 118 8.97 0.47 -11.62
C PRO A 118 8.61 1.84 -11.05
N LEU A 119 8.35 1.90 -9.74
CA LEU A 119 8.03 3.11 -8.98
C LEU A 119 8.67 3.04 -7.59
N ARG A 120 8.69 4.19 -6.93
CA ARG A 120 9.17 4.31 -5.55
C ARG A 120 8.03 4.70 -4.62
N SER A 121 8.05 4.17 -3.40
CA SER A 121 7.18 4.64 -2.33
C SER A 121 8.00 4.90 -1.07
N VAL A 122 7.55 5.86 -0.27
CA VAL A 122 8.19 6.21 1.00
C VAL A 122 8.08 5.07 2.01
N GLY A 123 9.18 4.83 2.72
CA GLY A 123 9.32 3.90 3.83
C GLY A 123 10.17 4.51 4.95
N VAL A 124 10.27 3.79 6.05
CA VAL A 124 11.14 4.12 7.19
C VAL A 124 11.95 2.90 7.57
N GLN A 125 13.26 3.03 7.53
CA GLN A 125 14.21 1.99 7.95
C GLN A 125 15.20 2.60 8.95
N GLY A 126 15.16 2.11 10.20
CA GLY A 126 15.82 2.80 11.31
C GLY A 126 15.26 4.21 11.49
N ASP A 127 16.15 5.20 11.60
CA ASP A 127 15.78 6.59 11.84
C ASP A 127 15.63 7.44 10.56
N LYS A 128 15.73 6.81 9.38
CA LYS A 128 15.73 7.52 8.09
C LYS A 128 14.52 7.16 7.25
N ARG A 129 13.96 8.18 6.59
CA ARG A 129 13.02 7.97 5.47
C ARG A 129 13.80 7.45 4.26
N THR A 130 13.22 6.47 3.58
CA THR A 130 13.74 5.89 2.34
C THR A 130 12.68 5.97 1.25
N TYR A 131 13.10 6.01 -0.01
CA TYR A 131 12.21 5.85 -1.15
C TYR A 131 12.73 4.69 -1.98
N SER A 132 11.94 3.64 -2.12
CA SER A 132 12.40 2.37 -2.70
C SER A 132 11.25 1.58 -3.30
N TYR A 133 11.57 0.42 -3.87
CA TYR A 133 10.64 -0.33 -4.70
C TYR A 133 9.41 -0.83 -3.95
N VAL A 134 8.38 -1.11 -4.73
CA VAL A 134 7.17 -1.82 -4.31
C VAL A 134 7.12 -3.16 -5.02
N VAL A 135 6.85 -4.25 -4.28
CA VAL A 135 6.61 -5.58 -4.85
C VAL A 135 5.12 -5.88 -4.85
N GLY A 136 4.56 -6.14 -6.03
CA GLY A 136 3.23 -6.67 -6.22
C GLY A 136 3.23 -8.20 -6.20
N LEU A 137 2.37 -8.79 -5.37
CA LEU A 137 2.07 -10.21 -5.32
C LEU A 137 0.72 -10.47 -6.01
N SER A 138 0.63 -11.50 -6.84
CA SER A 138 -0.61 -11.90 -7.49
C SER A 138 -0.76 -13.41 -7.44
N SER A 139 -1.99 -13.92 -7.53
CA SER A 139 -2.28 -15.35 -7.44
C SER A 139 -3.34 -15.75 -8.47
N SER A 140 -3.37 -17.04 -8.79
CA SER A 140 -4.37 -17.62 -9.71
C SER A 140 -5.70 -17.96 -9.04
N SER A 141 -5.67 -18.16 -7.73
CA SER A 141 -6.82 -18.41 -6.86
C SER A 141 -6.91 -17.33 -5.79
N GLU A 142 -8.01 -17.35 -5.03
CA GLU A 142 -8.16 -16.52 -3.83
C GLU A 142 -6.95 -16.71 -2.91
N PRO A 143 -6.29 -15.63 -2.47
CA PRO A 143 -5.07 -15.74 -1.71
C PRO A 143 -5.32 -16.14 -0.26
N ASN A 144 -4.38 -16.87 0.33
CA ASN A 144 -4.28 -16.95 1.78
C ASN A 144 -3.65 -15.66 2.33
N TRP A 145 -4.45 -14.82 2.98
CA TRP A 145 -4.00 -13.53 3.51
C TRP A 145 -2.89 -13.64 4.56
N ASN A 146 -2.87 -14.71 5.37
CA ASN A 146 -1.81 -14.92 6.35
C ASN A 146 -0.48 -15.23 5.68
N ASP A 147 -0.51 -16.03 4.61
CA ASP A 147 0.66 -16.41 3.82
C ASP A 147 1.22 -15.16 3.10
N LEU A 148 0.34 -14.32 2.55
CA LEU A 148 0.74 -13.04 1.95
C LEU A 148 1.33 -12.06 2.96
N ILE A 149 0.79 -11.99 4.19
CA ILE A 149 1.34 -11.14 5.27
C ILE A 149 2.71 -11.65 5.71
N PHE A 150 2.90 -12.97 5.79
CA PHE A 150 4.20 -13.56 6.05
C PHE A 150 5.21 -13.13 4.97
N LEU A 151 4.86 -13.26 3.70
CA LEU A 151 5.69 -12.80 2.59
C LEU A 151 5.95 -11.28 2.64
N ALA A 152 4.95 -10.48 2.99
CA ALA A 152 5.06 -9.03 3.09
C ALA A 152 6.01 -8.56 4.19
N LYS A 153 6.17 -9.33 5.27
CA LYS A 153 7.18 -9.08 6.31
C LYS A 153 8.55 -9.57 5.88
N LEU A 154 8.60 -10.70 5.18
CA LEU A 154 9.84 -11.38 4.84
C LEU A 154 10.59 -10.72 3.68
N ILE A 155 9.88 -10.31 2.62
CA ILE A 155 10.48 -9.75 1.40
C ILE A 155 11.34 -8.51 1.70
N PRO A 156 10.85 -7.46 2.40
CA PRO A 156 11.67 -6.29 2.73
C PRO A 156 12.86 -6.59 3.67
N ARG A 157 12.78 -7.68 4.43
CA ARG A 157 13.87 -8.12 5.32
C ARG A 157 15.03 -8.74 4.54
N ILE A 158 14.74 -9.38 3.41
CA ILE A 158 15.74 -9.95 2.50
C ILE A 158 16.19 -8.91 1.46
N LEU A 159 15.25 -8.10 0.99
CA LEU A 159 15.42 -7.07 -0.03
C LEU A 159 15.23 -5.69 0.60
N HIS A 160 16.30 -5.14 1.17
CA HIS A 160 16.26 -3.83 1.86
C HIS A 160 15.94 -2.65 0.92
N ASN A 161 16.05 -2.84 -0.39
CA ASN A 161 15.61 -1.91 -1.44
C ASN A 161 14.12 -2.06 -1.80
N VAL A 162 13.33 -2.79 -0.99
CA VAL A 162 11.88 -2.88 -1.11
C VAL A 162 11.26 -2.26 0.13
N ASN A 163 10.46 -1.21 -0.06
CA ASN A 163 9.75 -0.56 1.04
C ASN A 163 8.38 -1.15 1.28
N ARG A 164 7.73 -1.71 0.26
CA ARG A 164 6.35 -2.20 0.36
C ARG A 164 6.11 -3.48 -0.42
N VAL A 165 5.15 -4.24 0.07
CA VAL A 165 4.58 -5.42 -0.59
C VAL A 165 3.07 -5.27 -0.64
N CYS A 166 2.51 -5.42 -1.83
CA CYS A 166 1.08 -5.31 -2.07
C CYS A 166 0.54 -6.59 -2.70
N TYR A 167 -0.73 -6.91 -2.46
CA TYR A 167 -1.47 -7.86 -3.29
C TYR A 167 -2.10 -7.12 -4.48
N VAL A 168 -2.10 -7.73 -5.65
CA VAL A 168 -2.65 -7.19 -6.90
C VAL A 168 -3.86 -8.04 -7.28
N PHE A 169 -5.06 -7.45 -7.24
CA PHE A 169 -6.29 -8.14 -7.64
C PHE A 169 -6.35 -8.33 -9.17
N GLY A 170 -7.20 -9.25 -9.64
CA GLY A 170 -7.40 -9.51 -11.08
C GLY A 170 -6.57 -10.66 -11.66
N GLY A 171 -6.19 -11.64 -10.83
CA GLY A 171 -5.43 -12.82 -11.26
C GLY A 171 -3.92 -12.55 -11.43
N PRO A 172 -3.16 -13.54 -11.92
CA PRO A 172 -1.70 -13.43 -12.03
C PRO A 172 -1.27 -12.33 -12.99
N VAL A 173 -0.28 -11.54 -12.60
CA VAL A 173 0.33 -10.52 -13.47
C VAL A 173 1.27 -11.22 -14.46
N GLN A 174 0.81 -11.38 -15.70
CA GLN A 174 1.49 -12.19 -16.71
C GLN A 174 2.75 -11.52 -17.28
N TYR A 175 2.67 -10.21 -17.52
CA TYR A 175 3.73 -9.45 -18.19
C TYR A 175 4.46 -8.55 -17.20
N GLN A 176 5.77 -8.42 -17.39
CA GLN A 176 6.58 -7.49 -16.61
C GLN A 176 6.24 -6.05 -17.01
N ILE A 177 6.15 -5.17 -16.01
CA ILE A 177 5.93 -3.74 -16.23
C ILE A 177 7.30 -3.05 -16.27
N THR A 178 7.57 -2.35 -17.37
CA THR A 178 8.86 -1.68 -17.62
C THR A 178 8.71 -0.18 -17.91
N ASP A 179 7.48 0.30 -18.08
CA ASP A 179 7.12 1.69 -18.28
C ASP A 179 6.04 2.12 -17.27
N ILE A 180 5.78 3.42 -17.20
CA ILE A 180 4.75 4.01 -16.32
C ILE A 180 3.86 4.95 -17.13
N THR A 181 2.66 5.19 -16.61
CA THR A 181 1.77 6.22 -17.14
C THR A 181 2.21 7.57 -16.61
N HIS A 182 2.64 8.48 -17.48
CA HIS A 182 3.03 9.85 -17.09
C HIS A 182 1.92 10.48 -16.22
N THR A 183 2.26 10.80 -14.97
CA THR A 183 1.28 11.20 -13.94
C THR A 183 1.82 12.37 -13.14
N THR A 184 1.05 13.45 -13.11
CA THR A 184 1.32 14.67 -12.37
C THR A 184 0.08 15.09 -11.59
N LEU A 185 0.25 16.00 -10.63
CA LEU A 185 -0.87 16.62 -9.92
C LEU A 185 -1.63 17.57 -10.83
N ASN A 186 -2.55 17.01 -11.62
CA ASN A 186 -3.46 17.76 -12.48
C ASN A 186 -4.91 17.43 -12.14
N LYS A 187 -5.84 18.22 -12.68
CA LYS A 187 -7.27 18.13 -12.36
C LYS A 187 -7.85 16.74 -12.65
N TYR A 188 -7.51 16.14 -13.79
CA TYR A 188 -8.01 14.83 -14.18
C TYR A 188 -7.57 13.73 -13.20
N VAL A 189 -6.28 13.68 -12.86
CA VAL A 189 -5.74 12.67 -11.93
C VAL A 189 -6.30 12.85 -10.52
N LEU A 190 -6.49 14.11 -10.09
CA LEU A 190 -7.11 14.42 -8.79
C LEU A 190 -8.58 13.99 -8.75
N GLU A 191 -9.34 14.21 -9.82
CA GLU A 191 -10.74 13.76 -9.91
C GLU A 191 -10.84 12.24 -9.86
N GLN A 192 -9.98 11.55 -10.62
CA GLN A 192 -9.90 10.08 -10.63
C GLN A 192 -9.62 9.53 -9.22
N LEU A 193 -8.67 10.10 -8.48
CA LEU A 193 -8.40 9.68 -7.10
C LEU A 193 -9.51 10.07 -6.12
N ARG A 194 -10.13 11.25 -6.27
CA ARG A 194 -11.26 11.66 -5.40
C ARG A 194 -12.42 10.70 -5.49
N GLU A 195 -12.75 10.25 -6.70
CA GLU A 195 -13.81 9.28 -6.92
C GLU A 195 -13.49 7.93 -6.28
N ALA A 196 -12.26 7.41 -6.49
CA ALA A 196 -11.81 6.18 -5.84
C ALA A 196 -11.80 6.30 -4.30
N ASP A 197 -11.33 7.43 -3.75
CA ASP A 197 -11.29 7.69 -2.31
C ASP A 197 -12.71 7.77 -1.72
N ALA A 198 -13.63 8.43 -2.42
CA ALA A 198 -15.04 8.51 -2.02
C ALA A 198 -15.69 7.12 -1.96
N ILE A 199 -15.56 6.32 -3.02
CA ILE A 199 -16.13 4.96 -3.08
C ILE A 199 -15.62 4.10 -1.91
N GLY A 200 -14.31 4.08 -1.69
CA GLY A 200 -13.73 3.26 -0.63
C GLY A 200 -14.18 3.71 0.77
N ASN A 201 -14.20 5.02 1.04
CA ASN A 201 -14.65 5.53 2.34
C ASN A 201 -16.14 5.34 2.57
N GLU A 202 -16.99 5.55 1.56
CA GLU A 202 -18.44 5.36 1.67
C GLU A 202 -18.77 3.91 2.03
N ILE A 203 -18.16 2.94 1.35
CA ILE A 203 -18.38 1.52 1.65
C ILE A 203 -17.90 1.16 3.07
N ILE A 204 -16.77 1.69 3.52
CA ILE A 204 -16.26 1.49 4.89
C ILE A 204 -17.19 2.12 5.94
N ILE A 205 -17.75 3.29 5.67
CA ILE A 205 -18.70 3.98 6.55
C ILE A 205 -20.01 3.19 6.62
N GLN A 206 -20.57 2.77 5.49
CA GLN A 206 -21.79 1.95 5.40
C GLN A 206 -21.63 0.61 6.13
N ALA A 207 -20.43 0.02 6.08
CA ALA A 207 -20.10 -1.20 6.82
C ALA A 207 -19.84 -0.96 8.33
N GLY A 208 -19.86 0.29 8.81
CA GLY A 208 -19.60 0.64 10.20
C GLY A 208 -18.13 0.48 10.64
N LEU A 209 -17.20 0.35 9.71
CA LEU A 209 -15.80 0.02 9.98
C LEU A 209 -14.90 1.25 10.21
N HIS A 210 -15.42 2.46 9.94
CA HIS A 210 -14.66 3.71 10.02
C HIS A 210 -14.06 4.02 11.40
N ARG A 211 -14.64 3.48 12.49
CA ARG A 211 -14.13 3.62 13.86
C ARG A 211 -13.05 2.59 14.22
N VAL A 212 -13.04 1.47 13.51
CA VAL A 212 -12.16 0.34 13.79
C VAL A 212 -10.84 0.49 13.04
N ILE A 213 -10.90 1.00 11.81
CA ILE A 213 -9.72 1.28 10.99
C ILE A 213 -9.18 2.67 11.34
N SER A 214 -7.95 2.76 11.82
CA SER A 214 -7.34 4.05 12.23
C SER A 214 -7.24 5.03 11.06
N GLN A 215 -6.87 4.53 9.88
CA GLN A 215 -6.85 5.30 8.63
C GLN A 215 -6.90 4.37 7.42
N MET A 216 -7.54 4.79 6.32
CA MET A 216 -7.50 4.08 5.03
C MET A 216 -7.07 5.02 3.89
N PRO A 217 -5.78 5.27 3.69
CA PRO A 217 -5.33 5.93 2.48
C PRO A 217 -5.71 5.14 1.24
N ILE A 218 -6.26 5.84 0.25
CA ILE A 218 -6.48 5.35 -1.10
C ILE A 218 -5.48 6.09 -1.97
N VAL A 219 -4.64 5.34 -2.66
CA VAL A 219 -3.47 5.87 -3.36
C VAL A 219 -3.55 5.53 -4.83
N LEU A 220 -3.29 6.51 -5.70
CA LEU A 220 -3.17 6.31 -7.12
C LEU A 220 -1.70 6.09 -7.51
N ILE A 221 -1.44 5.06 -8.31
CA ILE A 221 -0.11 4.73 -8.82
C ILE A 221 -0.09 4.73 -10.37
N PRO A 222 1.03 5.13 -10.99
CA PRO A 222 1.16 5.30 -12.44
C PRO A 222 1.42 3.97 -13.17
N VAL A 223 0.74 2.89 -12.77
CA VAL A 223 0.98 1.53 -13.28
C VAL A 223 -0.21 1.05 -14.09
N HIS A 224 0.06 0.66 -15.34
CA HIS A 224 -0.88 0.02 -16.25
C HIS A 224 -0.49 -1.46 -16.46
N PHE A 225 -1.25 -2.36 -15.84
CA PHE A 225 -1.10 -3.81 -15.94
C PHE A 225 -1.72 -4.37 -17.23
N ASP A 226 -1.54 -5.67 -17.47
CA ASP A 226 -2.27 -6.46 -18.48
C ASP A 226 -2.07 -6.05 -19.95
N ARG A 227 -0.95 -5.39 -20.22
CA ARG A 227 -0.54 -5.07 -21.59
C ARG A 227 0.39 -6.15 -22.12
N ASP A 228 -0.03 -6.80 -23.21
CA ASP A 228 0.85 -7.66 -23.97
C ASP A 228 1.94 -6.80 -24.67
N PRO A 229 3.24 -7.01 -24.37
CA PRO A 229 4.32 -6.24 -24.98
C PRO A 229 4.36 -6.33 -26.51
N THR A 230 3.82 -7.41 -27.09
CA THR A 230 3.77 -7.58 -28.56
C THR A 230 2.84 -6.57 -29.24
N ASN A 231 1.80 -6.11 -28.53
CA ASN A 231 0.83 -5.14 -29.04
C ASN A 231 1.33 -3.68 -28.97
N ARG A 232 2.43 -3.42 -28.26
CA ARG A 232 3.03 -2.08 -28.07
C ARG A 232 2.04 -1.02 -27.58
N THR A 233 1.04 -1.43 -26.81
CA THR A 233 0.05 -0.52 -26.23
C THR A 233 0.72 0.41 -25.21
N PRO A 234 0.60 1.75 -25.37
CA PRO A 234 1.21 2.69 -24.44
C PRO A 234 0.56 2.62 -23.05
N SER A 235 1.32 2.97 -22.02
CA SER A 235 0.80 3.07 -20.65
C SER A 235 -0.09 4.32 -20.49
N CYS A 236 -1.41 4.14 -20.55
CA CYS A 236 -2.39 5.22 -20.37
C CYS A 236 -3.27 5.11 -19.11
N CYS A 237 -3.34 3.93 -18.47
CA CYS A 237 -4.16 3.71 -17.27
C CYS A 237 -3.31 3.79 -15.98
N ARG A 238 -3.98 3.97 -14.85
CA ARG A 238 -3.39 4.02 -13.50
C ARG A 238 -3.96 2.89 -12.66
N SER A 239 -3.41 2.64 -11.48
CA SER A 239 -3.95 1.65 -10.56
C SER A 239 -4.18 2.26 -9.19
N ILE A 240 -5.08 1.67 -8.41
CA ILE A 240 -5.43 2.14 -7.07
C ILE A 240 -4.86 1.19 -6.03
N VAL A 241 -4.31 1.71 -4.95
CA VAL A 241 -3.86 0.94 -3.78
C VAL A 241 -4.73 1.29 -2.59
N LEU A 242 -5.28 0.26 -1.96
CA LEU A 242 -5.99 0.34 -0.69
C LEU A 242 -4.99 0.13 0.45
N ARG A 243 -4.94 1.06 1.41
CA ARG A 243 -4.02 1.02 2.55
C ARG A 243 -4.74 1.08 3.90
N PRO A 244 -5.63 0.14 4.24
CA PRO A 244 -6.25 0.14 5.56
C PRO A 244 -5.21 -0.16 6.64
N PHE A 245 -5.10 0.74 7.61
CA PHE A 245 -4.01 0.77 8.57
C PHE A 245 -4.52 0.86 10.01
N LEU A 246 -3.96 0.00 10.87
CA LEU A 246 -4.24 -0.04 12.30
C LEU A 246 -3.02 0.47 13.08
N THR A 247 -3.26 1.40 13.98
CA THR A 247 -2.23 1.97 14.84
C THR A 247 -2.84 2.65 16.06
N ASN A 248 -2.08 2.65 17.16
CA ASN A 248 -2.42 3.36 18.39
C ASN A 248 -1.77 4.75 18.45
N ASP A 249 -0.58 4.93 17.85
CA ASP A 249 0.27 6.12 18.02
C ASP A 249 0.83 6.68 16.70
N PHE A 250 0.49 6.06 15.57
CA PHE A 250 1.04 6.34 14.23
C PHE A 250 2.57 6.19 14.11
N MET A 251 3.27 5.69 15.13
CA MET A 251 4.71 5.39 15.09
C MET A 251 4.95 3.99 14.55
N THR A 252 4.13 3.04 14.97
CA THR A 252 4.08 1.68 14.42
C THR A 252 2.68 1.35 13.95
N GLY A 253 2.54 0.32 13.11
CA GLY A 253 1.21 -0.15 12.76
C GLY A 253 1.22 -1.28 11.75
N VAL A 254 0.06 -1.88 11.58
CA VAL A 254 -0.13 -3.07 10.75
C VAL A 254 -1.22 -2.81 9.72
N PRO A 255 -1.15 -3.45 8.55
CA PRO A 255 -2.31 -3.48 7.66
C PRO A 255 -3.47 -4.21 8.36
N VAL A 256 -4.69 -3.82 8.04
CA VAL A 256 -5.85 -4.66 8.39
C VAL A 256 -5.75 -5.97 7.59
N ILE A 257 -6.06 -7.11 8.20
CA ILE A 257 -6.04 -8.40 7.51
C ILE A 257 -7.40 -8.63 6.85
N PRO A 258 -7.50 -8.83 5.53
CA PRO A 258 -8.77 -9.17 4.90
C PRO A 258 -9.37 -10.46 5.46
N GLY A 259 -10.69 -10.48 5.62
CA GLY A 259 -11.41 -11.59 6.25
C GLY A 259 -11.41 -11.57 7.78
N SER A 260 -10.72 -10.60 8.40
CA SER A 260 -10.85 -10.33 9.82
C SER A 260 -12.16 -9.60 10.14
N LEU A 261 -12.50 -9.51 11.43
CA LEU A 261 -13.66 -8.73 11.90
C LEU A 261 -13.55 -7.24 11.54
N GLN A 262 -12.32 -6.73 11.41
CA GLN A 262 -12.04 -5.35 11.07
C GLN A 262 -12.19 -5.05 9.57
N LEU A 263 -12.13 -6.07 8.70
CA LEU A 263 -12.37 -5.93 7.28
C LEU A 263 -12.89 -7.25 6.68
N PRO A 264 -14.22 -7.47 6.71
CA PRO A 264 -14.83 -8.64 6.10
C PRO A 264 -14.53 -8.71 4.59
N THR A 265 -14.28 -9.93 4.10
CA THR A 265 -13.91 -10.19 2.70
C THR A 265 -14.91 -9.60 1.70
N GLN A 266 -16.21 -9.68 2.00
CA GLN A 266 -17.25 -9.11 1.15
C GLN A 266 -17.15 -7.59 1.00
N VAL A 267 -16.78 -6.88 2.08
CA VAL A 267 -16.62 -5.42 2.05
C VAL A 267 -15.41 -5.06 1.17
N LEU A 268 -14.29 -5.76 1.35
CA LEU A 268 -13.11 -5.55 0.52
C LEU A 268 -13.38 -5.83 -0.96
N HIS A 269 -14.02 -6.95 -1.30
CA HIS A 269 -14.36 -7.25 -2.69
C HIS A 269 -15.31 -6.23 -3.29
N ASN A 270 -16.25 -5.67 -2.51
CA ASN A 270 -17.12 -4.60 -2.98
C ASN A 270 -16.32 -3.34 -3.34
N ILE A 271 -15.39 -2.91 -2.48
CA ILE A 271 -14.50 -1.77 -2.76
C ILE A 271 -13.68 -2.02 -4.02
N VAL A 272 -13.07 -3.20 -4.14
CA VAL A 272 -12.27 -3.60 -5.31
C VAL A 272 -13.11 -3.60 -6.58
N HIS A 273 -14.35 -4.10 -6.51
CA HIS A 273 -15.26 -4.19 -7.65
C HIS A 273 -15.77 -2.83 -8.11
N GLU A 274 -16.12 -1.92 -7.21
CA GLU A 274 -16.59 -0.58 -7.60
C GLU A 274 -15.45 0.28 -8.14
N ILE A 275 -14.26 0.25 -7.50
CA ILE A 275 -13.10 1.01 -7.98
C ILE A 275 -12.60 0.49 -9.33
N SER A 276 -12.67 -0.82 -9.60
CA SER A 276 -12.22 -1.38 -10.88
C SER A 276 -13.09 -1.00 -12.09
N LYS A 277 -14.31 -0.49 -11.86
CA LYS A 277 -15.19 0.04 -12.92
C LYS A 277 -14.83 1.46 -13.36
N LEU A 278 -14.02 2.17 -12.57
CA LEU A 278 -13.65 3.55 -12.88
C LEU A 278 -12.82 3.62 -14.16
N ASP A 279 -13.13 4.61 -14.99
CA ASP A 279 -12.41 4.82 -16.24
C ASP A 279 -10.93 5.11 -15.99
N GLY A 280 -10.07 4.56 -16.83
CA GLY A 280 -8.62 4.67 -16.71
C GLY A 280 -8.00 3.98 -15.49
N ILE A 281 -8.74 3.13 -14.75
CA ILE A 281 -8.18 2.26 -13.70
C ILE A 281 -7.89 0.87 -14.28
N SER A 282 -6.63 0.46 -14.18
CA SER A 282 -6.12 -0.83 -14.65
C SER A 282 -6.33 -1.92 -13.61
N ARG A 283 -5.81 -1.75 -12.39
CA ARG A 283 -6.00 -2.72 -11.30
C ARG A 283 -6.16 -2.03 -9.95
N VAL A 284 -6.70 -2.80 -9.00
CA VAL A 284 -6.74 -2.45 -7.58
C VAL A 284 -5.73 -3.33 -6.83
N LEU A 285 -5.03 -2.73 -5.88
CA LEU A 285 -4.02 -3.36 -5.05
C LEU A 285 -4.39 -3.20 -3.58
N TYR A 286 -3.89 -4.09 -2.74
CA TYR A 286 -4.01 -4.03 -1.28
C TYR A 286 -2.63 -4.02 -0.65
N ASP A 287 -2.31 -2.99 0.13
CA ASP A 287 -1.01 -2.90 0.77
C ASP A 287 -0.93 -3.73 2.05
N LEU A 288 0.04 -4.66 2.09
CA LEU A 288 0.24 -5.65 3.15
C LEU A 288 1.39 -5.27 4.10
N THR A 289 1.95 -4.07 3.95
CA THR A 289 3.20 -3.71 4.61
C THR A 289 2.96 -3.11 6.00
N SER A 290 3.60 -3.62 7.05
CA SER A 290 3.61 -2.94 8.35
C SER A 290 4.47 -1.66 8.35
N LYS A 291 4.31 -0.81 9.37
CA LYS A 291 5.24 0.27 9.70
C LYS A 291 6.06 -0.14 10.92
N PRO A 292 7.39 -0.27 10.81
CA PRO A 292 8.23 -0.30 9.59
C PRO A 292 8.06 -1.62 8.78
N PRO A 293 8.54 -1.73 7.52
CA PRO A 293 9.35 -0.74 6.77
C PRO A 293 8.53 0.29 5.97
N GLY A 294 7.21 0.07 5.83
CA GLY A 294 6.34 1.04 5.18
C GLY A 294 6.02 2.23 6.08
N THR A 295 5.17 3.12 5.59
CA THR A 295 4.52 4.15 6.40
C THR A 295 3.01 4.17 6.10
N THR A 296 2.26 5.02 6.79
CA THR A 296 0.81 5.13 6.59
C THR A 296 0.46 5.63 5.18
N GLU A 297 1.08 6.74 4.76
CA GLU A 297 0.91 7.32 3.41
C GLU A 297 1.95 6.76 2.44
N TRP A 298 1.81 7.02 1.13
CA TRP A 298 2.69 6.47 0.08
C TRP A 298 3.63 7.51 -0.55
N GLU A 299 3.22 8.79 -0.46
CA GLU A 299 3.82 10.03 -1.01
C GLU A 299 3.83 10.10 -2.54
#